data_AF-A0A497JVG3-F1
#
_entry.id   AF-A0A497JVG3-F1
#
_cell.length_a   1.000
_cell.length_b   1.000
_cell.length_c   1.000
_cell.angle_alpha   90.00
_cell.angle_beta   90.00
_cell.angle_gamma   90.00
#
_symmetry.space_group_name_H-M   'P 1'
#
loop_
_entity.id
_entity.type
_entity.pdbx_description
1 polymer ?
#
loop_
_entity_poly.entity_id
_entity_poly.type
_entity_poly.pdbx_seq_one_letter_code
_entity_poly.pdbx_strand_id
1 'polypeptide(L)'
;MKRRLMDLLACPIDKYYPLELYVFEEKDEIVEGMIVCPKCLRWYPIRDEIPEMLPDELRNKKDEIEFLRKWRDKIPKKILYEGKPFNLSEEQKES
;
A
#
# COMPACT_ATOMS: atom_id res chain seq x y z
N MET A 1 7.58 -1.62 -11.91
CA MET A 1 6.27 -1.04 -12.31
C MET A 1 6.47 0.28 -13.04
N LYS A 2 5.91 0.40 -14.26
CA LYS A 2 5.85 1.67 -15.00
C LYS A 2 4.81 2.62 -14.43
N ARG A 3 5.20 3.88 -14.18
CA ARG A 3 4.32 4.95 -13.65
C ARG A 3 3.05 5.15 -14.48
N ARG A 4 3.11 5.00 -15.80
CA ARG A 4 1.95 5.14 -16.72
C ARG A 4 0.83 4.15 -16.45
N LEU A 5 1.10 3.04 -15.75
CA LEU A 5 0.05 2.09 -15.37
C LEU A 5 -0.92 2.73 -14.37
N MET A 6 -0.46 3.65 -13.52
CA MET A 6 -1.32 4.33 -12.53
C MET A 6 -2.51 5.06 -13.16
N ASP A 7 -2.38 5.53 -14.41
CA ASP A 7 -3.44 6.22 -15.14
C ASP A 7 -4.62 5.29 -15.49
N LEU A 8 -4.42 3.97 -15.42
CA LEU A 8 -5.42 2.94 -15.69
C LEU A 8 -5.94 2.27 -14.42
N LEU A 9 -5.27 2.45 -13.28
CA LEU A 9 -5.60 1.72 -12.04
C LEU A 9 -6.67 2.46 -11.23
N ALA A 10 -7.76 1.75 -10.95
CA ALA A 10 -8.76 2.16 -9.96
C ALA A 10 -8.76 1.18 -8.79
N CYS A 11 -9.22 1.62 -7.62
CA CYS A 11 -9.29 0.75 -6.45
C CYS A 11 -10.21 -0.47 -6.75
N PRO A 12 -9.72 -1.72 -6.56
CA PRO A 12 -10.52 -2.92 -6.80
C PRO A 12 -11.83 -3.00 -6.00
N ILE A 13 -11.95 -2.26 -4.90
CA ILE A 13 -13.08 -2.39 -3.97
C ILE A 13 -14.17 -1.36 -4.22
N ASP A 14 -13.81 -0.09 -4.39
CA ASP A 14 -14.78 1.01 -4.55
C ASP A 14 -14.71 1.71 -5.91
N LYS A 15 -13.86 1.20 -6.81
CA LYS A 15 -13.62 1.70 -8.17
C LYS A 15 -13.16 3.16 -8.22
N TYR A 16 -12.65 3.70 -7.11
CA TYR A 16 -12.20 5.08 -7.05
C TYR A 16 -10.90 5.30 -7.84
N TYR A 17 -10.82 6.48 -8.44
CA TYR A 17 -9.67 7.02 -9.16
C TYR A 17 -9.65 8.56 -8.96
N PRO A 18 -8.48 9.21 -8.82
CA PRO A 18 -7.12 8.64 -8.90
C PRO A 18 -6.64 7.98 -7.61
N LEU A 19 -5.68 7.06 -7.73
CA LEU A 19 -4.97 6.44 -6.61
C LEU A 19 -3.67 7.22 -6.29
N GLU A 20 -3.27 7.23 -5.03
CA GLU A 20 -1.99 7.78 -4.59
C GLU A 20 -0.89 6.72 -4.71
N LEU A 21 0.31 7.13 -5.10
CA LEU A 21 1.48 6.26 -5.22
C LEU A 21 2.60 6.77 -4.31
N TYR A 22 3.09 5.89 -3.45
CA TYR A 22 4.25 6.10 -2.60
C TYR A 22 5.38 5.20 -3.08
N VAL A 23 6.48 5.80 -3.52
CA VAL A 23 7.64 5.07 -4.06
C VAL A 23 8.66 4.90 -2.94
N PHE A 24 9.06 3.65 -2.66
CA PHE A 24 10.05 3.35 -1.62
C PHE A 24 11.42 3.05 -2.23
N GLU A 25 11.45 2.31 -3.33
CA GLU A 25 12.65 2.04 -4.10
C GLU A 25 12.35 2.16 -5.60
N GLU A 26 13.20 2.90 -6.31
CA GLU A 26 13.08 3.14 -7.75
C GLU A 26 14.47 3.04 -8.39
N LYS A 27 14.52 2.36 -9.54
CA LYS A 27 15.68 2.33 -10.43
C LYS A 27 15.23 2.87 -11.78
N ASP A 28 15.13 2.02 -12.80
CA ASP A 28 14.48 2.35 -14.07
C ASP A 28 12.94 2.23 -13.96
N GLU A 29 12.48 1.36 -13.08
CA GLU A 29 11.07 1.21 -12.69
C GLU A 29 10.92 1.27 -11.17
N ILE A 30 9.67 1.42 -10.70
CA ILE A 30 9.35 1.31 -9.28
C ILE A 30 9.51 -0.15 -8.88
N VAL A 31 10.50 -0.42 -8.02
CA VAL A 31 10.83 -1.76 -7.52
C VAL A 31 9.98 -2.08 -6.31
N GLU A 32 9.93 -1.16 -5.34
CA GLU A 32 9.07 -1.26 -4.16
C GLU A 32 8.31 0.03 -3.90
N GLY A 33 7.07 -0.09 -3.46
CA GLY A 33 6.18 1.04 -3.25
C GLY A 33 4.84 0.64 -2.67
N MET A 34 3.93 1.59 -2.60
CA MET A 34 2.59 1.39 -2.07
C MET A 34 1.59 2.26 -2.83
N ILE A 35 0.51 1.64 -3.27
CA ILE A 35 -0.63 2.32 -3.89
C ILE A 35 -1.70 2.49 -2.82
N VAL A 36 -2.27 3.69 -2.68
CA VAL A 36 -3.29 3.99 -1.67
C VAL A 36 -4.53 4.56 -2.34
N CYS A 37 -5.69 4.05 -1.96
CA CYS A 37 -6.96 4.68 -2.31
C CYS A 37 -7.29 5.76 -1.27
N PRO A 38 -7.34 7.06 -1.64
CA PRO A 38 -7.62 8.12 -0.67
C PRO A 38 -9.08 8.12 -0.18
N LYS A 39 -9.99 7.45 -0.91
CA LYS A 39 -11.42 7.33 -0.55
C LYS A 39 -11.67 6.28 0.53
N CYS A 40 -11.16 5.06 0.36
CA CYS A 40 -11.39 3.97 1.32
C CYS A 40 -10.21 3.68 2.26
N LEU A 41 -9.08 4.37 2.08
CA LEU A 41 -7.82 4.19 2.82
C LEU A 41 -7.22 2.79 2.71
N ARG A 42 -7.58 2.03 1.67
CA ARG A 42 -6.91 0.77 1.36
C ARG A 42 -5.58 1.02 0.71
N TRP A 43 -4.58 0.26 1.12
CA TRP A 43 -3.26 0.29 0.53
C TRP A 43 -2.89 -1.06 -0.07
N TYR A 44 -2.12 -1.04 -1.16
CA TYR A 44 -1.68 -2.21 -1.91
C TYR A 44 -0.16 -2.11 -2.06
N PRO A 45 0.60 -3.13 -1.64
CA PRO A 45 2.05 -3.11 -1.79
C PRO A 45 2.45 -3.32 -3.25
N ILE A 46 3.57 -2.73 -3.63
CA ILE A 46 4.33 -3.06 -4.84
C ILE A 46 5.58 -3.77 -4.35
N ARG A 47 5.77 -5.03 -4.75
CA ARG A 47 6.95 -5.85 -4.43
C ARG A 47 7.53 -6.40 -5.72
N ASP A 48 8.85 -6.37 -5.86
CA ASP A 48 9.54 -6.84 -7.06
C ASP A 48 8.89 -6.32 -8.36
N GLU A 49 8.60 -5.02 -8.39
CA GLU A 49 7.98 -4.32 -9.52
C GLU A 49 6.51 -4.69 -9.82
N ILE A 50 5.90 -5.56 -9.04
CA ILE A 50 4.53 -6.08 -9.23
C ILE A 50 3.58 -5.44 -8.21
N PRO A 51 2.51 -4.73 -8.65
CA PRO A 51 1.47 -4.22 -7.76
C PRO A 51 0.51 -5.35 -7.32
N GLU A 52 0.45 -5.62 -6.02
CA GLU A 52 -0.41 -6.65 -5.44
C GLU A 52 -1.78 -6.10 -5.05
N MET A 53 -2.66 -5.94 -6.04
CA MET A 53 -4.03 -5.44 -5.85
C MET A 53 -5.04 -6.55 -5.57
N LEU A 54 -4.78 -7.34 -4.53
CA LEU A 54 -5.66 -8.43 -4.14
C LEU A 54 -6.84 -7.93 -3.28
N PRO A 55 -8.02 -8.59 -3.36
CA PRO A 55 -9.11 -8.42 -2.39
C PRO A 55 -8.65 -8.70 -0.96
N ASP A 56 -9.28 -8.03 0.01
CA ASP A 56 -8.90 -8.10 1.43
C ASP A 56 -8.84 -9.55 1.97
N GLU A 57 -9.70 -10.44 1.49
CA GLU A 57 -9.80 -11.86 1.90
C GLU A 57 -8.60 -12.71 1.45
N LEU A 58 -7.91 -12.31 0.39
CA LEU A 58 -6.77 -13.06 -0.17
C LEU A 58 -5.42 -12.55 0.35
N ARG A 59 -5.42 -11.56 1.25
CA ARG A 59 -4.20 -10.93 1.77
C ARG A 59 -3.77 -11.57 3.08
N ASN A 60 -2.47 -11.79 3.22
CA ASN A 60 -1.89 -12.38 4.42
C ASN A 60 -1.50 -11.30 5.43
N LYS A 61 -2.19 -11.23 6.59
CA LYS A 61 -1.92 -10.23 7.64
C LYS A 61 -0.43 -10.17 8.03
N LYS A 62 0.26 -11.30 8.11
CA LYS A 62 1.66 -11.34 8.57
C LYS A 62 2.58 -10.62 7.57
N ASP A 63 2.49 -10.98 6.30
CA ASP A 63 3.34 -10.41 5.24
C ASP A 63 3.09 -8.90 5.04
N GLU A 64 1.84 -8.48 5.24
CA GLU A 64 1.42 -7.08 5.14
C GLU A 64 1.97 -6.25 6.31
N ILE A 65 1.93 -6.78 7.54
CA ILE A 65 2.51 -6.13 8.72
C ILE A 65 4.03 -6.05 8.61
N GLU A 66 4.70 -7.10 8.14
CA GLU A 66 6.14 -7.08 7.88
C GLU A 66 6.52 -6.02 6.83
N PHE A 67 5.72 -5.87 5.77
CA PHE A 67 5.91 -4.83 4.77
C PHE A 67 5.75 -3.42 5.34
N LEU A 68 4.69 -3.17 6.13
CA LEU A 68 4.49 -1.89 6.80
C LEU A 68 5.64 -1.55 7.76
N ARG A 69 6.18 -2.54 8.47
CA ARG A 69 7.35 -2.36 9.36
C ARG A 69 8.61 -2.03 8.57
N LYS A 70 8.87 -2.73 7.47
CA LYS A 70 10.03 -2.49 6.59
C LYS A 70 10.08 -1.05 6.08
N TRP A 71 8.92 -0.51 5.69
CA TRP A 71 8.83 0.83 5.09
C TRP A 71 8.20 1.89 6.00
N ARG A 72 8.16 1.65 7.31
CA ARG A 72 7.49 2.51 8.29
C ARG A 72 7.87 3.98 8.16
N ASP A 73 9.14 4.29 7.92
CA ASP A 73 9.62 5.68 7.85
C ASP A 73 9.22 6.41 6.56
N LYS A 74 8.86 5.67 5.51
CA LYS A 74 8.44 6.22 4.21
C LYS A 74 6.93 6.25 4.02
N ILE A 75 6.17 5.56 4.86
CA ILE A 75 4.70 5.49 4.79
C ILE A 75 4.10 6.62 5.63
N PRO A 76 3.11 7.38 5.12
CA PRO A 76 2.42 8.39 5.92
C PRO A 76 1.78 7.78 7.18
N LYS A 77 1.89 8.48 8.32
CA LYS A 77 1.33 8.04 9.61
C LYS A 77 -0.15 7.67 9.52
N LYS A 78 -0.94 8.41 8.72
CA LYS A 78 -2.35 8.10 8.47
C LYS A 78 -2.54 6.67 7.94
N ILE A 79 -1.73 6.24 6.97
CA ILE A 79 -1.83 4.90 6.39
C ILE A 79 -1.28 3.84 7.34
N LEU A 80 -0.19 4.15 8.05
CA LEU A 80 0.36 3.24 9.06
C LEU A 80 -0.62 2.88 10.15
N TYR A 81 -1.53 3.76 10.54
CA TYR A 81 -2.40 3.56 11.71
C TYR A 81 -3.89 3.48 11.39
N GLU A 82 -4.34 3.98 10.23
CA GLU A 82 -5.75 3.94 9.80
C GLU A 82 -5.94 3.17 8.48
N GLY A 83 -4.85 2.70 7.87
CA GLY A 83 -4.87 1.98 6.61
C GLY A 83 -5.66 0.67 6.69
N LYS A 84 -6.26 0.30 5.57
CA LYS A 84 -7.00 -0.96 5.40
C LYS A 84 -6.31 -1.90 4.41
N PRO A 85 -6.50 -3.22 4.54
CA PRO A 85 -7.23 -3.92 5.60
C PRO A 85 -6.42 -4.05 6.90
N PHE A 86 -5.08 -3.91 6.82
CA PHE A 86 -4.18 -4.05 7.97
C PHE A 86 -3.41 -2.75 8.20
N ASN A 87 -3.06 -2.50 9.46
CA ASN A 87 -2.28 -1.35 9.90
C ASN A 87 -1.53 -1.69 11.21
N LEU A 88 -0.68 -0.79 11.65
CA LEU A 88 0.15 -0.92 12.86
C LEU A 88 -0.48 -0.24 14.09
N SER A 89 -1.80 0.00 14.10
CA SER A 89 -2.48 0.65 15.25
C SER A 89 -2.37 -0.17 16.55
N GLU A 90 -2.26 -1.50 16.44
CA GLU A 90 -2.05 -2.40 17.58
C GLU A 90 -0.72 -2.11 18.30
N GLU A 91 0.33 -1.69 17.57
CA GLU A 91 1.66 -1.39 18.11
C GLU A 91 1.75 -0.03 18.82
N GLN A 92 0.78 0.88 18.61
CA GLN A 92 0.75 2.16 19.34
C GLN A 92 0.28 2.02 20.79
N LYS A 93 -0.35 0.90 21.14
CA LYS A 93 -0.92 0.68 22.47
C LYS A 93 0.07 0.13 23.50
N GLU A 94 1.30 -0.15 23.07
CA GLU A 94 2.36 -0.76 23.89
C GLU A 94 3.45 0.24 24.32
N SER A 95 3.19 1.55 24.21
CA SER A 95 4.08 2.64 24.66
C SER A 95 3.48 3.44 25.80
#